data_AF-A0A5C6VJK9-F1
#
_entry.id   AF-A0A5C6VJK9-F1
#
_cell.length_a   1.000
_cell.length_b   1.000
_cell.length_c   1.000
_cell.angle_alpha   90.00
_cell.angle_beta   90.00
_cell.angle_gamma   90.00
#
_symmetry.space_group_name_H-M   'P 1'
#
loop_
_entity.id
_entity.type
_entity.pdbx_description
1 polymer ?
#
loop_
_entity_poly.entity_id
_entity_poly.type
_entity_poly.pdbx_seq_one_letter_code
_entity_poly.pdbx_strand_id
1 'polypeptide(L)'
;MKDEQHTAPQASADVTRLHDASRTRSDADPAETSLLARAPRTIAETGLDQNFLLELVAKSAFVMGKVSLSQLVQRLKLGASVLDSVVSFGVRERILEIVRRGASDLDVELQLTEGGRQRASEFMNRCRYVGPAPVSLAAYEAALKRQSVRHMHVTYAQVRAAFAGLTVRTSLLDDIGGAVNSGKPVIFFGPPGSGKTSLAERLGNLLPGRVAVPYAVAVENEVIQIFDPLIHEPVTIASHDSALGAPADARWQICRRPTVLSGGELTLDMLELRYDASSGFYQAPPHVKANGGLYVVDDLGRQRVEPAELLNRWIVPFDRGRDMLTLHTGLRFSLPFEVWVAFSSNFSPVDLGDEAFFRRLGCKLYVGALDVAEYRAVYERRCEELRVVSDDDAFEYLVHHLHMTSGRPLLACYPGDLLRIVLANAKYLDQPAIADALNLLRAWNAFFAVVGEHDTPPPQQQGAAERSAKKSAAG
;
A
#
# COMPACT_ATOMS: atom_id res chain seq x y z
N MET A 1 25.99 -7.97 -37.09
CA MET A 1 25.87 -8.77 -35.86
C MET A 1 26.50 -8.00 -34.73
N LYS A 2 25.71 -7.16 -34.05
CA LYS A 2 26.08 -6.46 -32.83
C LYS A 2 24.85 -6.52 -31.93
N ASP A 3 25.01 -7.21 -30.81
CA ASP A 3 23.94 -7.56 -29.89
C ASP A 3 23.38 -6.34 -29.18
N GLU A 4 22.05 -6.28 -29.15
CA GLU A 4 21.24 -5.32 -28.42
C GLU A 4 21.22 -5.67 -26.93
N GLN A 5 21.77 -4.80 -26.10
CA GLN A 5 21.54 -4.82 -24.65
C GLN A 5 20.20 -4.16 -24.35
N HIS A 6 19.16 -4.98 -24.21
CA HIS A 6 17.91 -4.60 -23.57
C HIS A 6 18.18 -4.21 -22.11
N THR A 7 18.05 -2.92 -21.79
CA THR A 7 18.09 -2.41 -20.42
C THR A 7 16.65 -2.36 -19.90
N ALA A 8 16.31 -3.28 -19.00
CA ALA A 8 15.02 -3.29 -18.31
C ALA A 8 14.93 -2.12 -17.30
N PRO A 9 13.75 -1.49 -17.10
CA PRO A 9 13.60 -0.42 -16.12
C PRO A 9 13.68 -0.97 -14.69
N GLN A 10 14.53 -0.34 -13.88
CA GLN A 10 14.79 -0.71 -12.49
C GLN A 10 13.61 -0.34 -11.56
N ALA A 11 13.11 -1.38 -10.88
CA ALA A 11 12.48 -1.45 -9.55
C ALA A 11 11.63 -0.25 -9.06
N SER A 12 10.31 -0.41 -9.24
CA SER A 12 9.33 0.03 -8.24
C SER A 12 9.71 -0.56 -6.89
N ALA A 13 9.51 0.19 -5.79
CA ALA A 13 9.59 -0.40 -4.45
C ALA A 13 8.74 -1.67 -4.41
N ASP A 14 9.31 -2.76 -3.87
CA ASP A 14 8.64 -4.06 -3.74
C ASP A 14 7.49 -3.95 -2.73
N VAL A 15 6.38 -3.39 -3.18
CA VAL A 15 5.11 -3.40 -2.46
C VAL A 15 4.50 -4.78 -2.68
N THR A 16 4.66 -5.66 -1.69
CA THR A 16 4.09 -7.01 -1.73
C THR A 16 2.57 -6.90 -1.69
N ARG A 17 1.90 -7.35 -2.75
CA ARG A 17 0.44 -7.52 -2.78
C ARG A 17 0.05 -8.77 -2.00
N LEU A 18 -0.99 -8.66 -1.16
CA LEU A 18 -1.67 -9.81 -0.60
C LEU A 18 -2.98 -10.06 -1.34
N HIS A 19 -3.13 -11.28 -1.85
CA HIS A 19 -4.41 -11.83 -2.29
C HIS A 19 -5.23 -12.14 -1.05
N ASP A 20 -6.42 -11.54 -0.93
CA ASP A 20 -7.41 -12.03 0.04
C ASP A 20 -8.72 -12.43 -0.66
N ALA A 21 -9.13 -13.66 -0.37
CA ALA A 21 -10.28 -14.34 -0.95
C ALA A 21 -11.48 -14.14 -0.01
N SER A 22 -12.14 -12.99 -0.09
CA SER A 22 -13.47 -12.82 0.50
C SER A 22 -14.29 -11.91 -0.40
N ARG A 23 -15.09 -12.53 -1.27
CA ARG A 23 -15.98 -11.83 -2.21
C ARG A 23 -17.37 -11.71 -1.58
N THR A 24 -17.62 -10.64 -0.84
CA THR A 24 -18.98 -10.20 -0.57
C THR A 24 -19.35 -9.14 -1.60
N ARG A 25 -20.30 -9.47 -2.49
CA ARG A 25 -20.99 -8.47 -3.32
C ARG A 25 -21.75 -7.55 -2.36
N SER A 26 -21.30 -6.31 -2.22
CA SER A 26 -22.10 -5.26 -1.60
C SER A 26 -22.86 -4.52 -2.70
N ASP A 27 -24.18 -4.51 -2.62
CA ASP A 27 -25.03 -3.63 -3.42
C ASP A 27 -24.55 -2.17 -3.29
N ALA A 28 -24.59 -1.45 -4.41
CA ALA A 28 -24.11 -0.07 -4.50
C ALA A 28 -25.03 0.86 -3.69
N ASP A 29 -24.49 1.47 -2.64
CA ASP A 29 -25.20 2.41 -1.78
C ASP A 29 -25.31 3.78 -2.51
N PRO A 30 -26.46 4.47 -2.57
CA PRO A 30 -26.61 5.79 -3.21
C PRO A 30 -25.66 6.88 -2.67
N ALA A 31 -24.97 6.65 -1.55
CA ALA A 31 -23.87 7.48 -1.06
C ALA A 31 -22.63 7.46 -1.98
N GLU A 32 -22.47 6.45 -2.84
CA GLU A 32 -21.30 6.26 -3.70
C GLU A 32 -21.21 7.29 -4.83
N THR A 33 -22.35 7.75 -5.37
CA THR A 33 -22.39 8.83 -6.36
C THR A 33 -22.00 10.18 -5.76
N SER A 34 -22.11 10.35 -4.44
CA SER A 34 -21.70 11.56 -3.72
C SER A 34 -20.18 11.69 -3.54
N LEU A 35 -19.41 10.62 -3.79
CA LEU A 35 -17.94 10.64 -3.65
C LEU A 35 -17.26 11.32 -4.84
N LEU A 36 -17.87 11.24 -6.03
CA LEU A 36 -17.32 11.82 -7.26
C LEU A 36 -17.83 13.25 -7.44
N ALA A 37 -16.89 14.17 -7.70
CA ALA A 37 -17.25 15.48 -8.19
C ALA A 37 -17.89 15.39 -9.57
N ARG A 38 -18.70 16.38 -9.93
CA ARG A 38 -19.21 16.52 -11.30
C ARG A 38 -18.05 16.78 -12.26
N ALA A 39 -18.13 16.22 -13.46
CA ALA A 39 -17.15 16.44 -14.50
C ALA A 39 -17.06 17.95 -14.84
N PRO A 40 -15.83 18.50 -14.94
CA PRO A 40 -15.65 19.89 -15.33
C PRO A 40 -16.14 20.11 -16.76
N ARG A 41 -16.82 21.23 -16.99
CA ARG A 41 -17.37 21.62 -18.30
C ARG A 41 -16.55 22.73 -18.97
N THR A 42 -15.77 23.46 -18.19
CA THR A 42 -14.90 24.54 -18.66
C THR A 42 -13.45 24.30 -18.24
N ILE A 43 -12.49 24.94 -18.93
CA ILE A 43 -11.07 24.87 -18.57
C ILE A 43 -10.87 25.36 -17.13
N ALA A 44 -11.52 26.46 -16.74
CA ALA A 44 -11.43 27.01 -15.38
C ALA A 44 -11.88 26.02 -14.30
N GLU A 45 -12.96 25.27 -14.54
CA GLU A 45 -13.44 24.24 -13.61
C GLU A 45 -12.48 23.06 -13.44
N THR A 46 -11.59 22.80 -14.40
CA THR A 46 -10.57 21.75 -14.25
C THR A 46 -9.56 22.09 -13.15
N GLY A 47 -9.39 23.38 -12.85
CA GLY A 47 -8.36 23.92 -11.96
C GLY A 47 -6.96 23.89 -12.57
N LEU A 48 -6.83 23.68 -13.88
CA LEU A 48 -5.56 23.60 -14.61
C LEU A 48 -5.41 24.77 -15.60
N ASP A 49 -4.16 25.12 -15.90
CA ASP A 49 -3.84 26.10 -16.93
C ASP A 49 -4.17 25.60 -18.34
N GLN A 50 -4.59 26.52 -19.22
CA GLN A 50 -4.96 26.20 -20.60
C GLN A 50 -3.78 25.66 -21.43
N ASN A 51 -2.57 26.18 -21.21
CA ASN A 51 -1.38 25.69 -21.90
C ASN A 51 -1.01 24.30 -21.39
N PHE A 52 -1.11 24.05 -20.09
CA PHE A 52 -0.87 22.71 -19.52
C PHE A 52 -1.82 21.66 -20.11
N LEU A 53 -3.11 21.99 -20.27
CA LEU A 53 -4.06 21.12 -20.96
C LEU A 53 -3.70 20.91 -22.44
N LEU A 54 -3.25 21.97 -23.13
CA LEU A 54 -2.77 21.86 -24.50
C LEU A 54 -1.55 20.95 -24.61
N GLU A 55 -0.61 21.02 -23.66
CA GLU A 55 0.54 20.11 -23.60
C GLU A 55 0.07 18.64 -23.50
N LEU A 56 -0.91 18.34 -22.64
CA LEU A 56 -1.47 16.99 -22.51
C LEU A 56 -2.15 16.49 -23.80
N VAL A 57 -2.92 17.36 -24.47
CA VAL A 57 -3.54 17.05 -25.77
C VAL A 57 -2.47 16.81 -26.83
N ALA A 58 -1.49 17.69 -26.93
CA ALA A 58 -0.41 17.60 -27.91
C ALA A 58 0.44 16.34 -27.70
N LYS A 59 0.80 16.00 -26.45
CA LYS A 59 1.51 14.76 -26.13
C LYS A 59 0.68 13.52 -26.47
N SER A 60 -0.63 13.54 -26.21
CA SER A 60 -1.53 12.44 -26.56
C SER A 60 -1.60 12.24 -28.08
N ALA A 61 -1.77 13.32 -28.83
CA ALA A 61 -1.74 13.30 -30.30
C ALA A 61 -0.36 12.86 -30.85
N PHE A 62 0.73 13.25 -30.20
CA PHE A 62 2.09 12.86 -30.60
C PHE A 62 2.29 11.34 -30.52
N VAL A 63 1.80 10.71 -29.45
CA VAL A 63 1.90 9.25 -29.25
C VAL A 63 0.94 8.49 -30.18
N MET A 64 -0.26 9.03 -30.42
CA MET A 64 -1.31 8.33 -31.19
C MET A 64 -1.29 8.63 -32.69
N GLY A 65 -0.60 9.68 -33.12
CA GLY A 65 -0.61 10.17 -34.50
C GLY A 65 -1.90 10.95 -34.80
N LYS A 66 -2.70 10.44 -35.74
CA LYS A 66 -4.06 10.97 -35.98
C LYS A 66 -4.96 10.51 -34.84
N VAL A 67 -5.64 11.44 -34.18
CA VAL A 67 -6.44 11.17 -32.98
C VAL A 67 -7.82 11.80 -33.10
N SER A 68 -8.86 11.07 -32.71
CA SER A 68 -10.22 11.64 -32.63
C SER A 68 -10.44 12.36 -31.30
N LEU A 69 -11.37 13.32 -31.27
CA LEU A 69 -11.79 13.96 -30.03
C LEU A 69 -12.32 12.93 -29.00
N SER A 70 -13.05 11.91 -29.47
CA SER A 70 -13.53 10.82 -28.61
C SER A 70 -12.40 10.02 -27.96
N GLN A 71 -11.30 9.77 -28.67
CA GLN A 71 -10.10 9.14 -28.12
C GLN A 71 -9.43 10.03 -27.07
N LEU A 72 -9.36 11.34 -27.31
CA LEU A 72 -8.85 12.29 -26.31
C LEU A 72 -9.72 12.34 -25.05
N VAL A 73 -11.05 12.33 -25.19
CA VAL A 73 -12.00 12.25 -24.06
C VAL A 73 -11.71 11.01 -23.21
N GLN A 74 -11.58 9.84 -23.83
CA GLN A 74 -11.33 8.58 -23.12
C GLN A 74 -9.96 8.58 -22.43
N ARG A 75 -8.93 9.08 -23.10
CA ARG A 75 -7.55 9.05 -22.62
C ARG A 75 -7.30 10.07 -21.51
N LEU A 76 -7.71 11.32 -21.73
CA LEU A 76 -7.50 12.43 -20.80
C LEU A 76 -8.59 12.50 -19.73
N LYS A 77 -9.69 11.75 -19.90
CA LYS A 77 -10.82 11.70 -18.97
C LYS A 77 -11.44 13.08 -18.70
N LEU A 78 -11.40 13.95 -19.71
CA LEU A 78 -12.00 15.27 -19.71
C LEU A 78 -13.24 15.29 -20.61
N GLY A 79 -14.23 16.10 -20.23
CA GLY A 79 -15.43 16.28 -21.04
C GLY A 79 -15.13 16.92 -22.39
N ALA A 80 -15.95 16.60 -23.39
CA ALA A 80 -15.80 17.10 -24.76
C ALA A 80 -15.76 18.63 -24.84
N SER A 81 -16.57 19.34 -24.04
CA SER A 81 -16.60 20.82 -24.01
C SER A 81 -15.25 21.45 -23.59
N VAL A 82 -14.57 20.82 -22.62
CA VAL A 82 -13.23 21.26 -22.18
C VAL A 82 -12.22 21.02 -23.31
N LEU A 83 -12.24 19.80 -23.87
CA LEU A 83 -11.28 19.43 -24.92
C LEU A 83 -11.49 20.24 -26.20
N ASP A 84 -12.72 20.53 -26.61
CA ASP A 84 -13.02 21.40 -27.75
C ASP A 84 -12.44 22.81 -27.56
N SER A 85 -12.52 23.35 -26.35
CA SER A 85 -11.94 24.66 -26.03
C SER A 85 -10.42 24.64 -26.15
N VAL A 86 -9.78 23.59 -25.65
CA VAL A 86 -8.32 23.40 -25.72
C VAL A 86 -7.86 23.14 -27.16
N VAL A 87 -8.58 22.32 -27.92
CA VAL A 87 -8.30 22.01 -29.32
C VAL A 87 -8.46 23.26 -30.18
N SER A 88 -9.53 24.03 -30.00
CA SER A 88 -9.74 25.31 -30.71
C SER A 88 -8.60 26.29 -30.46
N PHE A 89 -8.07 26.32 -29.23
CA PHE A 89 -6.87 27.08 -28.93
C PHE A 89 -5.63 26.52 -29.63
N GLY A 90 -5.38 25.20 -29.56
CA GLY A 90 -4.27 24.56 -30.24
C GLY A 90 -4.26 24.75 -31.76
N VAL A 91 -5.44 24.83 -32.38
CA VAL A 91 -5.59 25.14 -33.82
C VAL A 91 -5.24 26.60 -34.11
N ARG A 92 -5.72 27.56 -33.28
CA ARG A 92 -5.34 28.98 -33.42
C ARG A 92 -3.83 29.18 -33.27
N GLU A 93 -3.20 28.47 -32.35
CA GLU A 93 -1.74 28.48 -32.12
C GLU A 93 -0.94 27.63 -33.11
N ARG A 94 -1.61 27.06 -34.14
CA ARG A 94 -1.03 26.21 -35.19
C ARG A 94 -0.27 24.99 -34.67
N ILE A 95 -0.64 24.47 -33.48
CA ILE A 95 -0.11 23.22 -32.92
C ILE A 95 -0.89 22.02 -33.45
N LEU A 96 -2.21 22.17 -33.54
CA LEU A 96 -3.13 21.16 -34.05
C LEU A 96 -3.76 21.62 -35.36
N GLU A 97 -4.17 20.67 -36.19
CA GLU A 97 -5.02 20.91 -37.35
C GLU A 97 -6.17 19.91 -37.35
N ILE A 98 -7.34 20.35 -37.83
CA ILE A 98 -8.51 19.50 -38.00
C ILE A 98 -8.38 18.83 -39.37
N VAL A 99 -8.17 17.52 -39.37
CA VAL A 99 -8.04 16.72 -40.60
C VAL A 99 -9.42 16.47 -41.20
N ARG A 100 -10.40 16.16 -40.34
CA ARG A 100 -11.78 15.87 -40.72
C ARG A 100 -12.73 16.29 -39.62
N ARG A 101 -13.87 16.84 -40.02
CA ARG A 101 -15.04 17.06 -39.15
C ARG A 101 -16.22 16.30 -39.73
N GLY A 102 -16.73 15.34 -38.98
CA GLY A 102 -17.89 14.54 -39.35
C GLY A 102 -19.21 15.14 -38.89
N ALA A 103 -20.25 14.31 -38.82
CA ALA A 103 -21.62 14.76 -38.57
C ALA A 103 -21.94 15.00 -37.08
N SER A 104 -21.12 14.46 -36.17
CA SER A 104 -21.25 14.62 -34.72
C SER A 104 -20.13 15.51 -34.18
N ASP A 105 -20.42 16.25 -33.11
CA ASP A 105 -19.43 17.10 -32.41
C ASP A 105 -18.23 16.29 -31.88
N LEU A 106 -18.40 14.99 -31.62
CA LEU A 106 -17.32 14.09 -31.20
C LEU A 106 -16.52 13.49 -32.38
N ASP A 107 -17.02 13.62 -33.59
CA ASP A 107 -16.43 13.08 -34.82
C ASP A 107 -15.46 14.11 -35.43
N VAL A 108 -14.47 14.51 -34.65
CA VAL A 108 -13.41 15.44 -35.06
C VAL A 108 -12.09 14.69 -35.05
N GLU A 109 -11.46 14.56 -36.21
CA GLU A 109 -10.12 14.00 -36.35
C GLU A 109 -9.08 15.12 -36.35
N LEU A 110 -8.08 14.96 -35.48
CA LEU A 110 -7.04 15.92 -35.23
C LEU A 110 -5.68 15.32 -35.57
N GLN A 111 -4.77 16.15 -36.02
CA GLN A 111 -3.36 15.81 -36.17
C GLN A 111 -2.50 16.98 -35.69
N LEU A 112 -1.28 16.69 -35.24
CA LEU A 112 -0.28 17.72 -35.02
C LEU A 112 0.23 18.26 -36.35
N THR A 113 0.34 19.58 -36.45
CA THR A 113 1.10 20.23 -37.53
C THR A 113 2.60 19.87 -37.40
N GLU A 114 3.42 20.23 -38.37
CA GLU A 114 4.88 20.02 -38.26
C GLU A 114 5.48 20.76 -37.06
N GLY A 115 5.12 22.04 -36.86
CA GLY A 115 5.52 22.81 -35.68
C GLY A 115 4.92 22.25 -34.37
N GLY A 116 3.70 21.72 -34.45
CA GLY A 116 3.05 21.03 -33.34
C GLY A 116 3.78 19.75 -32.92
N ARG A 117 4.30 18.98 -33.88
CA ARG A 117 5.13 17.78 -33.61
C ARG A 117 6.41 18.15 -32.87
N GLN A 118 7.09 19.23 -33.27
CA GLN A 118 8.29 19.72 -32.60
C GLN A 118 7.98 20.13 -31.16
N ARG A 119 6.97 20.98 -30.94
CA ARG A 119 6.53 21.39 -29.59
C ARG A 119 6.11 20.19 -28.72
N ALA A 120 5.35 19.25 -29.27
CA ALA A 120 4.94 18.06 -28.54
C ALA A 120 6.15 17.20 -28.14
N SER A 121 7.18 17.11 -28.99
CA SER A 121 8.43 16.44 -28.63
C SER A 121 9.17 17.15 -27.50
N GLU A 122 9.17 18.49 -27.47
CA GLU A 122 9.73 19.26 -26.35
C GLU A 122 8.95 19.02 -25.05
N PHE A 123 7.62 18.97 -25.12
CA PHE A 123 6.77 18.61 -23.98
C PHE A 123 7.06 17.20 -23.48
N MET A 124 7.24 16.22 -24.37
CA MET A 124 7.60 14.84 -24.02
C MET A 124 8.99 14.76 -23.38
N ASN A 125 9.95 15.57 -23.84
CA ASN A 125 11.29 15.61 -23.25
C ASN A 125 11.28 16.19 -21.83
N ARG A 126 10.37 17.13 -21.54
CA ARG A 126 10.17 17.67 -20.19
C ARG A 126 9.40 16.70 -19.29
N CYS A 127 8.28 16.15 -19.79
CA CYS A 127 7.39 15.28 -19.03
C CYS A 127 6.64 14.31 -19.96
N ARG A 128 6.97 13.02 -19.86
CA ARG A 128 6.39 11.92 -20.64
C ARG A 128 5.02 11.47 -20.15
N TYR A 129 4.43 12.14 -19.16
CA TYR A 129 3.09 11.81 -18.67
C TYR A 129 2.05 11.99 -19.77
N VAL A 130 1.36 10.90 -20.12
CA VAL A 130 0.32 10.81 -21.16
C VAL A 130 -0.93 10.09 -20.66
N GLY A 131 -1.15 10.10 -19.35
CA GLY A 131 -2.33 9.53 -18.68
C GLY A 131 -3.52 10.49 -18.63
N PRO A 132 -4.56 10.16 -17.83
CA PRO A 132 -5.69 11.06 -17.56
C PRO A 132 -5.23 12.43 -17.08
N ALA A 133 -5.96 13.49 -17.43
CA ALA A 133 -5.61 14.83 -16.99
C ALA A 133 -5.53 14.88 -15.46
N PRO A 134 -4.46 15.44 -14.87
CA PRO A 134 -4.38 15.59 -13.42
C PRO A 134 -5.53 16.43 -12.86
N VAL A 135 -5.75 16.30 -11.56
CA VAL A 135 -6.62 17.23 -10.81
C VAL A 135 -5.75 18.28 -10.12
N SER A 136 -6.31 19.46 -9.85
CA SER A 136 -5.58 20.46 -9.08
C SER A 136 -5.36 20.00 -7.64
N LEU A 137 -4.30 20.49 -6.99
CA LEU A 137 -4.05 20.22 -5.58
C LEU A 137 -5.28 20.54 -4.72
N ALA A 138 -5.92 21.69 -4.94
CA ALA A 138 -7.11 22.11 -4.20
C ALA A 138 -8.29 21.13 -4.34
N ALA A 139 -8.49 20.57 -5.55
CA ALA A 139 -9.52 19.56 -5.78
C ALA A 139 -9.19 18.25 -5.05
N TYR A 140 -7.92 17.86 -5.02
CA TYR A 140 -7.46 16.71 -4.24
C TYR A 140 -7.67 16.90 -2.73
N GLU A 141 -7.28 18.04 -2.18
CA GLU A 141 -7.52 18.35 -0.77
C GLU A 141 -9.00 18.33 -0.40
N ALA A 142 -9.87 18.86 -1.25
CA ALA A 142 -11.31 18.85 -1.04
C ALA A 142 -11.87 17.42 -1.04
N ALA A 143 -11.38 16.55 -1.92
CA ALA A 143 -11.76 15.14 -1.95
C ALA A 143 -11.29 14.41 -0.67
N LEU A 144 -10.03 14.61 -0.26
CA LEU A 144 -9.47 14.02 0.95
C LEU A 144 -10.29 14.38 2.20
N LYS A 145 -10.67 15.65 2.36
CA LYS A 145 -11.52 16.11 3.49
C LYS A 145 -12.88 15.42 3.51
N ARG A 146 -13.52 15.21 2.36
CA ARG A 146 -14.83 14.55 2.27
C ARG A 146 -14.77 13.05 2.62
N GLN A 147 -13.65 12.39 2.34
CA GLN A 147 -13.48 10.94 2.54
C GLN A 147 -12.58 10.57 3.72
N SER A 148 -12.35 11.53 4.64
CA SER A 148 -11.45 11.41 5.79
C SER A 148 -11.73 10.16 6.64
N VAL A 149 -10.66 9.49 7.06
CA VAL A 149 -10.72 8.35 7.99
C VAL A 149 -10.69 8.77 9.46
N ARG A 150 -10.35 10.04 9.75
CA ARG A 150 -10.17 10.52 11.14
C ARG A 150 -11.46 10.61 11.94
N HIS A 151 -12.59 10.76 11.25
CA HIS A 151 -13.90 10.86 11.87
C HIS A 151 -14.67 9.55 11.82
N MET A 152 -14.01 8.45 11.45
CA MET A 152 -14.65 7.14 11.43
C MET A 152 -14.88 6.65 12.84
N HIS A 153 -16.10 6.18 13.08
CA HIS A 153 -16.50 5.57 14.33
C HIS A 153 -16.66 4.07 14.13
N VAL A 154 -15.80 3.30 14.79
CA VAL A 154 -15.80 1.84 14.78
C VAL A 154 -16.50 1.33 16.03
N THR A 155 -17.46 0.43 15.84
CA THR A 155 -18.24 -0.20 16.91
C THR A 155 -17.61 -1.52 17.35
N TYR A 156 -17.95 -1.95 18.57
CA TYR A 156 -17.58 -3.28 19.09
C TYR A 156 -17.88 -4.42 18.10
N ALA A 157 -19.08 -4.42 17.52
CA ALA A 157 -19.52 -5.44 16.57
C ALA A 157 -18.66 -5.45 15.29
N GLN A 158 -18.29 -4.27 14.77
CA GLN A 158 -17.42 -4.15 13.61
C GLN A 158 -16.01 -4.66 13.90
N VAL A 159 -15.46 -4.38 15.09
CA VAL A 159 -14.16 -4.93 15.50
C VAL A 159 -14.20 -6.45 15.51
N ARG A 160 -15.20 -7.05 16.16
CA ARG A 160 -15.32 -8.51 16.22
C ARG A 160 -15.50 -9.13 14.83
N ALA A 161 -16.24 -8.49 13.93
CA ALA A 161 -16.42 -8.95 12.57
C ALA A 161 -15.12 -8.87 11.73
N ALA A 162 -14.38 -7.77 11.81
CA ALA A 162 -13.14 -7.57 11.04
C ALA A 162 -12.01 -8.53 11.46
N PHE A 163 -11.96 -8.88 12.74
CA PHE A 163 -10.99 -9.83 13.30
C PHE A 163 -11.55 -11.26 13.37
N ALA A 164 -12.74 -11.52 12.81
CA ALA A 164 -13.30 -12.85 12.77
C ALA A 164 -12.32 -13.83 12.10
N GLY A 165 -12.08 -14.95 12.77
CA GLY A 165 -11.13 -15.95 12.32
C GLY A 165 -9.67 -15.70 12.69
N LEU A 166 -9.35 -14.67 13.48
CA LEU A 166 -8.11 -14.63 14.25
C LEU A 166 -8.39 -14.99 15.71
N THR A 167 -7.52 -15.82 16.29
CA THR A 167 -7.55 -16.08 17.73
C THR A 167 -6.82 -14.94 18.44
N VAL A 168 -7.58 -14.05 19.06
CA VAL A 168 -7.08 -12.85 19.72
C VAL A 168 -7.86 -12.63 21.01
N ARG A 169 -7.16 -12.33 22.10
CA ARG A 169 -7.77 -11.96 23.38
C ARG A 169 -8.82 -10.86 23.19
N THR A 170 -9.99 -11.07 23.79
CA THR A 170 -11.12 -10.13 23.77
C THR A 170 -10.71 -8.74 24.24
N SER A 171 -9.89 -8.63 25.28
CA SER A 171 -9.36 -7.37 25.77
C SER A 171 -8.49 -6.64 24.76
N LEU A 172 -7.62 -7.35 24.03
CA LEU A 172 -6.77 -6.74 22.99
C LEU A 172 -7.63 -6.22 21.83
N LEU A 173 -8.71 -6.93 21.46
CA LEU A 173 -9.64 -6.42 20.45
C LEU A 173 -10.37 -5.16 20.93
N ASP A 174 -10.70 -5.07 22.22
CA ASP A 174 -11.33 -3.87 22.79
C ASP A 174 -10.35 -2.69 22.81
N ASP A 175 -9.09 -2.94 23.15
CA ASP A 175 -8.01 -1.95 23.06
C ASP A 175 -7.79 -1.48 21.62
N ILE A 176 -7.84 -2.38 20.62
CA ILE A 176 -7.80 -2.03 19.20
C ILE A 176 -8.98 -1.13 18.83
N GLY A 177 -10.20 -1.47 19.26
CA GLY A 177 -11.39 -0.65 18.99
C GLY A 177 -11.26 0.76 19.57
N GLY A 178 -10.81 0.88 20.82
CA GLY A 178 -10.53 2.17 21.45
C GLY A 178 -9.42 2.95 20.75
N ALA A 179 -8.36 2.27 20.33
CA ALA A 179 -7.24 2.87 19.62
C ALA A 179 -7.66 3.44 18.26
N VAL A 180 -8.44 2.69 17.49
CA VAL A 180 -8.93 3.11 16.18
C VAL A 180 -9.84 4.34 16.28
N ASN A 181 -10.76 4.35 17.26
CA ASN A 181 -11.63 5.51 17.50
C ASN A 181 -10.88 6.75 18.02
N SER A 182 -9.66 6.60 18.55
CA SER A 182 -8.83 7.74 18.95
C SER A 182 -8.31 8.55 17.75
N GLY A 183 -8.33 7.97 16.54
CA GLY A 183 -7.79 8.58 15.33
C GLY A 183 -6.28 8.77 15.33
N LYS A 184 -5.57 8.27 16.36
CA LYS A 184 -4.12 8.34 16.50
C LYS A 184 -3.46 7.08 15.93
N PRO A 185 -2.17 7.15 15.55
CA PRO A 185 -1.41 5.98 15.14
C PRO A 185 -1.33 4.92 16.24
N VAL A 186 -1.29 3.66 15.84
CA VAL A 186 -1.20 2.49 16.73
C VAL A 186 0.14 1.80 16.55
N ILE A 187 0.74 1.32 17.63
CA ILE A 187 1.91 0.44 17.57
C ILE A 187 1.59 -0.90 18.22
N PHE A 188 1.75 -1.98 17.45
CA PHE A 188 1.76 -3.34 17.95
C PHE A 188 3.20 -3.73 18.27
N PHE A 189 3.45 -4.17 19.50
CA PHE A 189 4.80 -4.58 19.92
C PHE A 189 4.78 -5.90 20.69
N GLY A 190 5.88 -6.64 20.62
CA GLY A 190 6.01 -7.95 21.27
C GLY A 190 6.95 -8.90 20.51
N PRO A 191 7.14 -10.14 20.98
CA PRO A 191 8.08 -11.07 20.40
C PRO A 191 7.79 -11.39 18.91
N PRO A 192 8.81 -11.69 18.09
CA PRO A 192 8.60 -12.11 16.71
C PRO A 192 7.73 -13.37 16.65
N GLY A 193 6.82 -13.44 15.68
CA GLY A 193 5.90 -14.58 15.56
C GLY A 193 4.62 -14.50 16.41
N SER A 194 4.40 -13.41 17.16
CA SER A 194 3.16 -13.21 17.94
C SER A 194 1.94 -12.78 17.11
N GLY A 195 2.08 -12.54 15.81
CA GLY A 195 0.97 -12.18 14.92
C GLY A 195 0.68 -10.67 14.77
N LYS A 196 1.63 -9.80 15.17
CA LYS A 196 1.51 -8.33 15.06
C LYS A 196 1.19 -7.84 13.65
N THR A 197 1.93 -8.31 12.65
CA THR A 197 1.72 -7.94 11.23
C THR A 197 0.30 -8.28 10.78
N SER A 198 -0.17 -9.50 11.09
CA SER A 198 -1.53 -9.92 10.76
C SER A 198 -2.60 -9.07 11.45
N LEU A 199 -2.37 -8.66 12.70
CA LEU A 199 -3.27 -7.73 13.39
C LEU A 199 -3.28 -6.35 12.73
N ALA A 200 -2.11 -5.82 12.38
CA ALA A 200 -1.96 -4.51 11.76
C ALA A 200 -2.63 -4.46 10.37
N GLU A 201 -2.42 -5.48 9.54
CA GLU A 201 -3.06 -5.59 8.22
C GLU A 201 -4.59 -5.67 8.32
N ARG A 202 -5.11 -6.43 9.31
CA ARG A 202 -6.56 -6.57 9.51
C ARG A 202 -7.25 -5.31 9.99
N LEU A 203 -6.51 -4.29 10.44
CA LEU A 203 -7.11 -2.96 10.67
C LEU A 203 -7.73 -2.40 9.39
N GLY A 204 -7.25 -2.78 8.20
CA GLY A 204 -7.83 -2.37 6.92
C GLY A 204 -9.30 -2.80 6.78
N ASN A 205 -9.69 -3.92 7.39
CA ASN A 205 -11.07 -4.40 7.39
C ASN A 205 -12.01 -3.55 8.26
N LEU A 206 -11.47 -2.73 9.17
CA LEU A 206 -12.23 -1.77 9.97
C LEU A 206 -12.54 -0.48 9.22
N LEU A 207 -12.02 -0.31 8.00
CA LEU A 207 -12.21 0.87 7.17
C LEU A 207 -13.30 0.61 6.11
N PRO A 208 -14.61 0.69 6.45
CA PRO A 208 -15.66 0.54 5.46
C PRO A 208 -15.64 1.66 4.42
N GLY A 209 -16.19 1.34 3.25
CA GLY A 209 -16.48 2.29 2.20
C GLY A 209 -15.44 2.32 1.08
N ARG A 210 -15.59 3.34 0.24
CA ARG A 210 -14.80 3.55 -0.98
C ARG A 210 -14.24 4.96 -0.98
N VAL A 211 -13.19 5.16 -1.75
CA VAL A 211 -12.53 6.46 -1.88
C VAL A 211 -12.37 6.84 -3.35
N ALA A 212 -12.46 8.13 -3.63
CA ALA A 212 -12.10 8.67 -4.93
C ALA A 212 -10.60 8.95 -4.95
N VAL A 213 -9.90 8.32 -5.89
CA VAL A 213 -8.45 8.46 -6.07
C VAL A 213 -8.20 9.08 -7.44
N PRO A 214 -7.57 10.27 -7.52
CA PRO A 214 -7.25 10.84 -8.82
C PRO A 214 -6.11 10.04 -9.47
N TYR A 215 -6.07 9.99 -10.81
CA TYR A 215 -4.93 9.36 -11.48
C TYR A 215 -3.63 10.10 -11.20
N ALA A 216 -3.68 11.42 -11.21
CA ALA A 216 -2.56 12.29 -10.89
C ALA A 216 -3.06 13.64 -10.35
N VAL A 217 -2.15 14.37 -9.69
CA VAL A 217 -2.36 15.73 -9.19
C VAL A 217 -1.33 16.65 -9.85
N ALA A 218 -1.74 17.87 -10.19
CA ALA A 218 -0.85 18.92 -10.68
C ALA A 218 -0.50 19.91 -9.56
N VAL A 219 0.79 20.22 -9.44
CA VAL A 219 1.34 21.25 -8.53
C VAL A 219 2.39 22.05 -9.31
N GLU A 220 2.18 23.35 -9.51
CA GLU A 220 3.10 24.21 -10.33
C GLU A 220 3.47 23.58 -11.68
N ASN A 221 2.49 23.03 -12.42
CA ASN A 221 2.66 22.30 -13.69
C ASN A 221 3.47 20.98 -13.63
N GLU A 222 3.93 20.57 -12.45
CA GLU A 222 4.49 19.24 -12.23
C GLU A 222 3.37 18.22 -12.00
N VAL A 223 3.56 17.02 -12.55
CA VAL A 223 2.61 15.92 -12.40
C VAL A 223 3.06 14.99 -11.29
N ILE A 224 2.18 14.72 -10.33
CA ILE A 224 2.38 13.73 -9.27
C ILE A 224 1.39 12.60 -9.49
N GLN A 225 1.89 11.42 -9.84
CA GLN A 225 1.06 10.22 -9.99
C GLN A 225 0.62 9.72 -8.60
N ILE A 226 -0.70 9.63 -8.40
CA ILE A 226 -1.31 9.14 -7.15
C ILE A 226 -1.82 7.72 -7.36
N PHE A 227 -2.65 7.51 -8.39
CA PHE A 227 -3.20 6.20 -8.68
C PHE A 227 -2.10 5.23 -9.09
N ASP A 228 -2.09 4.11 -8.41
CA ASP A 228 -1.17 3.01 -8.57
C ASP A 228 -2.00 1.72 -8.61
N PRO A 229 -2.04 1.00 -9.74
CA PRO A 229 -2.83 -0.22 -9.86
C PRO A 229 -2.31 -1.35 -8.94
N LEU A 230 -1.10 -1.24 -8.40
CA LEU A 230 -0.58 -2.19 -7.40
C LEU A 230 -1.27 -2.05 -6.04
N ILE A 231 -1.70 -0.84 -5.70
CA ILE A 231 -2.27 -0.47 -4.40
C ILE A 231 -3.79 -0.25 -4.48
N HIS A 232 -4.24 0.41 -5.54
CA HIS A 232 -5.60 0.91 -5.64
C HIS A 232 -6.48 -0.08 -6.41
N GLU A 233 -7.29 -0.84 -5.69
CA GLU A 233 -8.26 -1.78 -6.27
C GLU A 233 -9.49 -1.01 -6.80
N PRO A 234 -9.68 -0.91 -8.13
CA PRO A 234 -10.81 -0.21 -8.70
C PRO A 234 -12.13 -0.92 -8.40
N VAL A 235 -13.17 -0.16 -8.04
CA VAL A 235 -14.52 -0.69 -7.94
C VAL A 235 -15.34 -0.15 -9.10
N THR A 236 -15.85 -1.07 -9.93
CA THR A 236 -16.80 -0.71 -10.99
C THR A 236 -18.13 -0.35 -10.35
N ILE A 237 -18.47 0.94 -10.37
CA ILE A 237 -19.83 1.38 -10.06
C ILE A 237 -20.66 1.03 -11.29
N ALA A 238 -21.65 0.14 -11.14
CA ALA A 238 -22.63 -0.09 -12.19
C ALA A 238 -23.23 1.27 -12.55
N SER A 239 -23.08 1.68 -13.81
CA SER A 239 -23.66 2.92 -14.32
C SER A 239 -25.17 2.78 -14.25
N HIS A 240 -25.78 3.13 -13.11
CA HIS A 240 -27.19 3.41 -13.10
C HIS A 240 -27.40 4.61 -14.02
N ASP A 241 -28.25 4.41 -15.03
CA ASP A 241 -28.69 5.41 -16.00
C ASP A 241 -28.85 6.76 -15.32
N SER A 242 -27.85 7.63 -15.48
CA SER A 242 -27.94 9.02 -15.08
C SER A 242 -28.77 9.75 -16.13
N ALA A 243 -30.03 9.34 -16.30
CA ALA A 243 -30.98 9.99 -17.20
C ALA A 243 -31.29 11.44 -16.74
N LEU A 244 -30.84 11.85 -15.54
CA LEU A 244 -31.11 13.17 -14.95
C LEU A 244 -29.89 13.81 -14.22
N GLY A 245 -28.69 13.24 -14.30
CA GLY A 245 -27.51 13.70 -13.54
C GLY A 245 -26.34 14.13 -14.44
N ALA A 246 -25.60 15.17 -14.02
CA ALA A 246 -24.35 15.52 -14.69
C ALA A 246 -23.33 14.37 -14.56
N PRO A 247 -22.52 14.07 -15.61
CA PRO A 247 -21.56 12.97 -15.57
C PRO A 247 -20.53 13.19 -14.46
N ALA A 248 -20.08 12.11 -13.83
CA ALA A 248 -19.02 12.14 -12.83
C ALA A 248 -17.66 12.45 -13.47
N ASP A 249 -16.79 13.13 -12.73
CA ASP A 249 -15.43 13.45 -13.19
C ASP A 249 -14.60 12.16 -13.31
N ALA A 250 -14.33 11.75 -14.54
CA ALA A 250 -13.64 10.50 -14.85
C ALA A 250 -12.14 10.54 -14.49
N ARG A 251 -11.55 11.72 -14.20
CA ARG A 251 -10.16 11.84 -13.70
C ARG A 251 -9.95 11.17 -12.34
N TRP A 252 -11.04 10.74 -11.69
CA TRP A 252 -11.06 10.00 -10.44
C TRP A 252 -11.46 8.55 -10.68
N GLN A 253 -10.75 7.64 -10.03
CA GLN A 253 -11.10 6.24 -9.93
C GLN A 253 -11.67 5.97 -8.54
N ILE A 254 -12.86 5.37 -8.47
CA ILE A 254 -13.37 4.85 -7.20
C ILE A 254 -12.65 3.55 -6.89
N CYS A 255 -12.09 3.47 -5.69
CA CYS A 255 -11.33 2.34 -5.19
C CYS A 255 -11.86 1.89 -3.84
N ARG A 256 -11.56 0.63 -3.47
CA ARG A 256 -11.56 0.25 -2.06
C ARG A 256 -10.57 1.13 -1.30
N ARG A 257 -10.82 1.36 -0.01
CA ARG A 257 -9.86 2.12 0.83
C ARG A 257 -8.49 1.44 0.76
N PRO A 258 -7.43 2.17 0.38
CA PRO A 258 -6.12 1.56 0.13
C PRO A 258 -5.51 1.06 1.44
N THR A 259 -4.86 -0.09 1.38
CA THR A 259 -3.99 -0.58 2.45
C THR A 259 -2.59 -0.75 1.86
N VAL A 260 -1.62 -0.04 2.42
CA VAL A 260 -0.23 -0.05 1.95
C VAL A 260 0.66 -0.56 3.08
N LEU A 261 1.58 -1.46 2.75
CA LEU A 261 2.54 -2.05 3.69
C LEU A 261 3.96 -1.64 3.29
N SER A 262 4.80 -1.34 4.27
CA SER A 262 6.26 -1.17 4.10
C SER A 262 6.99 -1.97 5.18
N GLY A 263 8.02 -2.72 4.79
CA GLY A 263 8.79 -3.58 5.69
C GLY A 263 10.16 -3.01 6.07
N GLY A 264 11.13 -3.90 6.26
CA GLY A 264 12.52 -3.56 6.63
C GLY A 264 13.30 -2.79 5.56
N GLU A 265 12.81 -2.76 4.32
CA GLU A 265 13.36 -2.01 3.20
C GLU A 265 13.01 -0.52 3.22
N LEU A 266 12.12 -0.09 4.12
CA LEU A 266 11.71 1.30 4.23
C LEU A 266 12.91 2.22 4.53
N THR A 267 13.01 3.30 3.75
CA THR A 267 13.99 4.39 3.93
C THR A 267 13.27 5.73 4.01
N LEU A 268 13.92 6.76 4.56
CA LEU A 268 13.35 8.11 4.64
C LEU A 268 13.02 8.68 3.26
N ASP A 269 13.86 8.43 2.26
CA ASP A 269 13.66 8.92 0.89
C ASP A 269 12.39 8.35 0.24
N MET A 270 11.94 7.16 0.66
CA MET A 270 10.69 6.57 0.19
C MET A 270 9.45 7.32 0.73
N LEU A 271 9.61 8.13 1.77
CA LEU A 271 8.56 8.99 2.33
C LEU A 271 8.54 10.38 1.69
N GLU A 272 9.39 10.64 0.70
CA GLU A 272 9.38 11.87 -0.09
C GLU A 272 8.83 11.63 -1.50
N LEU A 273 8.51 12.72 -2.20
CA LEU A 273 8.13 12.65 -3.61
C LEU A 273 9.32 12.17 -4.44
N ARG A 274 9.12 11.08 -5.19
CA ARG A 274 10.17 10.53 -6.05
C ARG A 274 10.03 11.06 -7.47
N TYR A 275 10.88 12.02 -7.83
CA TYR A 275 10.99 12.49 -9.21
C TYR A 275 11.76 11.48 -10.05
N ASP A 276 11.16 11.01 -11.14
CA ASP A 276 11.86 10.18 -12.12
C ASP A 276 12.33 11.06 -13.28
N ALA A 277 13.63 11.32 -13.35
CA ALA A 277 14.23 12.16 -14.39
C ALA A 277 14.08 11.59 -15.81
N SER A 278 13.86 10.27 -15.95
CA SER A 278 13.66 9.65 -17.26
C SER A 278 12.26 9.91 -17.83
N SER A 279 11.26 9.92 -16.94
CA SER A 279 9.85 10.14 -17.30
C SER A 279 9.40 11.60 -17.09
N GLY A 280 10.09 12.37 -16.27
CA GLY A 280 9.83 13.78 -16.03
C GLY A 280 8.57 14.05 -15.21
N PHE A 281 8.22 13.15 -14.29
CA PHE A 281 7.13 13.36 -13.33
C PHE A 281 7.39 12.62 -12.01
N TYR A 282 6.56 12.91 -11.00
CA TYR A 282 6.73 12.35 -9.66
C TYR A 282 5.85 11.13 -9.41
N GLN A 283 6.36 10.22 -8.59
CA GLN A 283 5.58 9.21 -7.89
C GLN A 283 5.28 9.69 -6.47
N ALA A 284 4.01 9.59 -6.05
CA ALA A 284 3.65 9.84 -4.66
C ALA A 284 4.24 8.78 -3.71
N PRO A 285 4.65 9.16 -2.49
CA PRO A 285 5.13 8.21 -1.49
C PRO A 285 4.00 7.30 -0.95
N PRO A 286 4.33 6.16 -0.30
CA PRO A 286 3.39 5.15 0.15
C PRO A 286 2.23 5.69 1.01
N HIS A 287 2.51 6.57 1.98
CA HIS A 287 1.48 7.13 2.87
C HIS A 287 0.53 8.09 2.14
N VAL A 288 0.98 8.77 1.08
CA VAL A 288 0.11 9.60 0.23
C VAL A 288 -0.80 8.72 -0.63
N LYS A 289 -0.25 7.62 -1.18
CA LYS A 289 -1.05 6.60 -1.89
C LYS A 289 -2.05 5.89 -0.96
N ALA A 290 -1.75 5.80 0.33
CA ALA A 290 -2.63 5.25 1.35
C ALA A 290 -3.68 6.25 1.90
N ASN A 291 -3.72 7.50 1.42
CA ASN A 291 -4.71 8.48 1.87
C ASN A 291 -6.16 7.96 1.67
N GLY A 292 -6.99 8.18 2.68
CA GLY A 292 -8.32 7.60 2.80
C GLY A 292 -8.29 6.14 3.25
N GLY A 293 -7.16 5.62 3.71
CA GLY A 293 -6.98 4.20 4.04
C GLY A 293 -6.03 3.95 5.20
N LEU A 294 -5.29 2.84 5.10
CA LEU A 294 -4.34 2.35 6.10
C LEU A 294 -2.92 2.30 5.52
N TYR A 295 -1.95 2.76 6.31
CA TYR A 295 -0.52 2.57 6.05
C TYR A 295 0.12 1.80 7.20
N VAL A 296 0.67 0.62 6.90
CA VAL A 296 1.33 -0.25 7.85
C VAL A 296 2.84 -0.19 7.65
N VAL A 297 3.57 0.11 8.73
CA VAL A 297 5.03 0.01 8.79
C VAL A 297 5.38 -1.20 9.65
N ASP A 298 5.79 -2.28 9.02
CA ASP A 298 6.15 -3.53 9.68
C ASP A 298 7.65 -3.61 10.00
N ASP A 299 7.98 -4.45 10.97
CA ASP A 299 9.34 -4.67 11.47
C ASP A 299 10.08 -3.37 11.81
N LEU A 300 9.37 -2.36 12.36
CA LEU A 300 9.97 -1.12 12.84
C LEU A 300 11.07 -1.45 13.87
N GLY A 301 12.29 -0.96 13.64
CA GLY A 301 13.47 -1.36 14.40
C GLY A 301 14.48 -2.19 13.63
N ARG A 302 14.10 -2.73 12.45
CA ARG A 302 14.98 -3.57 11.62
C ARG A 302 15.38 -2.89 10.30
N GLN A 303 14.99 -1.63 10.10
CA GLN A 303 15.37 -0.84 8.94
C GLN A 303 16.85 -0.45 9.00
N ARG A 304 17.41 -0.06 7.85
CA ARG A 304 18.75 0.54 7.79
C ARG A 304 18.83 1.93 8.42
N VAL A 305 17.68 2.60 8.51
CA VAL A 305 17.51 3.91 9.13
C VAL A 305 17.15 3.70 10.60
N GLU A 306 17.66 4.56 11.47
CA GLU A 306 17.29 4.55 12.88
C GLU A 306 15.77 4.76 13.06
N PRO A 307 15.09 3.93 13.86
CA PRO A 307 13.64 4.03 14.04
C PRO A 307 13.19 5.43 14.46
N ALA A 308 13.95 6.07 15.35
CA ALA A 308 13.68 7.44 15.78
C ALA A 308 13.62 8.44 14.62
N GLU A 309 14.43 8.28 13.57
CA GLU A 309 14.42 9.17 12.41
C GLU A 309 13.16 8.97 11.54
N LEU A 310 12.76 7.72 11.31
CA LEU A 310 11.49 7.39 10.61
C LEU A 310 10.29 7.98 11.37
N LEU A 311 10.30 7.80 12.69
CA LEU A 311 9.25 8.32 13.57
C LEU A 311 9.23 9.86 13.56
N ASN A 312 10.40 10.51 13.62
CA ASN A 312 10.53 11.97 13.55
C ASN A 312 9.92 12.57 12.28
N ARG A 313 9.99 11.85 11.14
CA ARG A 313 9.39 12.31 9.88
C ARG A 313 7.87 12.48 9.95
N TRP A 314 7.19 11.73 10.83
CA TRP A 314 5.74 11.81 11.02
C TRP A 314 5.29 12.61 12.22
N ILE A 315 6.20 13.20 13.01
CA ILE A 315 5.83 14.08 14.12
C ILE A 315 4.86 15.18 13.67
N VAL A 316 5.21 15.92 12.63
CA VAL A 316 4.40 17.04 12.12
C VAL A 316 3.11 16.55 11.47
N PRO A 317 3.14 15.52 10.59
CA PRO A 317 1.93 14.88 10.09
C PRO A 317 0.94 14.42 11.17
N PHE A 318 1.41 13.80 12.26
CA PHE A 318 0.54 13.34 13.34
C PHE A 318 -0.01 14.47 14.21
N ASP A 319 0.78 15.52 14.43
CA ASP A 319 0.38 16.65 15.28
C ASP A 319 -0.56 17.62 14.57
N ARG A 320 -0.21 18.01 13.33
CA ARG A 320 -0.95 19.02 12.55
C ARG A 320 -1.91 18.43 11.54
N GLY A 321 -1.83 17.13 11.33
CA GLY A 321 -2.65 16.44 10.36
C GLY A 321 -2.34 16.79 8.91
N ARG A 322 -1.14 17.35 8.64
CA ARG A 322 -0.70 17.74 7.30
C ARG A 322 0.74 17.30 7.09
N ASP A 323 0.99 16.75 5.91
CA ASP A 323 2.32 16.39 5.46
C ASP A 323 2.91 17.48 4.56
N MET A 324 4.23 17.63 4.64
CA MET A 324 4.98 18.62 3.89
C MET A 324 5.85 17.92 2.86
N LEU A 325 5.59 18.21 1.60
CA LEU A 325 6.28 17.60 0.46
C LEU A 325 7.01 18.68 -0.33
N THR A 326 8.12 18.31 -0.94
CA THR A 326 8.99 19.22 -1.69
C THR A 326 9.18 18.70 -3.11
N LEU A 327 8.99 19.58 -4.09
CA LEU A 327 9.33 19.33 -5.49
C LEU A 327 10.84 19.55 -5.72
N HIS A 328 11.41 18.95 -6.77
CA HIS A 328 12.78 19.20 -7.24
C HIS A 328 13.04 20.68 -7.55
N THR A 329 11.99 21.46 -7.84
CA THR A 329 12.05 22.93 -8.02
C THR A 329 12.29 23.69 -6.71
N GLY A 330 12.26 23.01 -5.57
CA GLY A 330 12.35 23.59 -4.23
C GLY A 330 11.00 24.08 -3.67
N LEU A 331 9.93 24.05 -4.47
CA LEU A 331 8.59 24.38 -4.00
C LEU A 331 8.15 23.40 -2.91
N ARG A 332 7.70 23.95 -1.79
CA ARG A 332 7.09 23.19 -0.69
C ARG A 332 5.59 23.40 -0.70
N PHE A 333 4.84 22.32 -0.59
CA PHE A 333 3.38 22.37 -0.47
C PHE A 333 2.91 21.38 0.59
N SER A 334 1.76 21.66 1.19
CA SER A 334 1.17 20.79 2.21
C SER A 334 0.02 19.99 1.66
N LEU A 335 -0.11 18.77 2.15
CA LEU A 335 -1.20 17.86 1.82
C LEU A 335 -1.87 17.37 3.11
N PRO A 336 -3.21 17.23 3.16
CA PRO A 336 -3.87 16.54 4.25
C PRO A 336 -3.30 15.13 4.45
N PHE A 337 -2.96 14.79 5.69
CA PHE A 337 -2.45 13.47 6.07
C PHE A 337 -3.62 12.56 6.48
N GLU A 338 -4.44 12.15 5.53
CA GLU A 338 -5.71 11.46 5.75
C GLU A 338 -5.55 9.94 5.75
N VAL A 339 -4.58 9.43 6.49
CA VAL A 339 -4.24 8.00 6.55
C VAL A 339 -4.15 7.53 8.00
N TRP A 340 -4.68 6.33 8.28
CA TRP A 340 -4.39 5.65 9.54
C TRP A 340 -3.04 4.97 9.46
N VAL A 341 -2.19 5.16 10.47
CA VAL A 341 -0.86 4.57 10.50
C VAL A 341 -0.79 3.52 11.61
N ALA A 342 -0.34 2.33 11.24
CA ALA A 342 -0.08 1.23 12.16
C ALA A 342 1.40 0.82 12.07
N PHE A 343 2.03 0.68 13.22
CA PHE A 343 3.40 0.19 13.34
C PHE A 343 3.38 -1.23 13.92
N SER A 344 4.25 -2.09 13.44
CA SER A 344 4.54 -3.40 14.05
C SER A 344 6.03 -3.44 14.38
N SER A 345 6.37 -3.81 15.63
CA SER A 345 7.75 -3.86 16.09
C SER A 345 8.03 -5.05 17.01
N ASN A 346 9.25 -5.58 16.92
CA ASN A 346 9.76 -6.57 17.86
C ASN A 346 10.41 -5.96 19.10
N PHE A 347 10.66 -4.65 19.07
CA PHE A 347 11.26 -3.90 20.17
C PHE A 347 10.18 -3.30 21.05
N SER A 348 10.52 -3.07 22.33
CA SER A 348 9.62 -2.32 23.18
C SER A 348 9.58 -0.85 22.72
N PRO A 349 8.49 -0.11 22.95
CA PRO A 349 8.44 1.32 22.63
C PRO A 349 9.65 2.08 23.19
N VAL A 350 10.11 1.78 24.41
CA VAL A 350 11.26 2.46 25.03
C VAL A 350 12.54 2.32 24.21
N ASP A 351 12.69 1.24 23.44
CA ASP A 351 13.88 0.98 22.62
C ASP A 351 13.80 1.61 21.22
N LEU A 352 12.65 2.16 20.83
CA LEU A 352 12.40 2.66 19.48
C LEU A 352 12.57 4.18 19.34
N GLY A 353 12.56 4.94 20.43
CA GLY A 353 12.64 6.40 20.37
C GLY A 353 12.46 7.09 21.72
N ASP A 354 12.23 8.40 21.69
CA ASP A 354 12.09 9.20 22.90
C ASP A 354 10.63 9.34 23.38
N GLU A 355 10.48 9.76 24.64
CA GLU A 355 9.16 9.93 25.26
C GLU A 355 8.32 11.01 24.55
N ALA A 356 8.97 12.02 23.95
CA ALA A 356 8.30 13.11 23.24
C ALA A 356 7.56 12.60 22.01
N PHE A 357 8.14 11.65 21.26
CA PHE A 357 7.48 10.98 20.16
C PHE A 357 6.34 10.08 20.63
N PHE A 358 6.56 9.30 21.67
CA PHE A 358 5.55 8.37 22.20
C PHE A 358 4.31 9.01 22.82
N ARG A 359 4.36 10.31 23.13
CA ARG A 359 3.18 11.09 23.49
C ARG A 359 2.28 11.41 22.30
N ARG A 360 2.85 11.42 21.08
CA ARG A 360 2.15 11.68 19.82
C ARG A 360 1.64 10.42 19.16
N LEU A 361 2.32 9.29 19.36
CA LEU A 361 1.72 7.98 19.11
C LEU A 361 0.52 7.77 20.02
N GLY A 362 -0.54 7.19 19.49
CA GLY A 362 -1.74 6.86 20.25
C GLY A 362 -1.51 5.67 21.16
N CYS A 363 -2.03 4.52 20.74
CA CYS A 363 -2.05 3.32 21.57
C CYS A 363 -0.84 2.41 21.30
N LYS A 364 -0.27 1.88 22.38
CA LYS A 364 0.81 0.89 22.37
C LYS A 364 0.23 -0.44 22.82
N LEU A 365 0.02 -1.36 21.89
CA LEU A 365 -0.68 -2.61 22.10
C LEU A 365 0.32 -3.77 22.15
N TYR A 366 0.39 -4.43 23.31
CA TYR A 366 1.26 -5.58 23.49
C TYR A 366 0.62 -6.85 22.93
N VAL A 367 1.34 -7.52 22.02
CA VAL A 367 0.94 -8.79 21.41
C VAL A 367 1.94 -9.86 21.81
N GLY A 368 1.59 -10.63 22.83
CA GLY A 368 2.46 -11.62 23.47
C GLY A 368 2.09 -13.07 23.14
N ALA A 369 2.52 -13.97 24.03
CA ALA A 369 2.13 -15.37 24.00
C ALA A 369 0.63 -15.54 24.22
N LEU A 370 0.09 -16.58 23.59
CA LEU A 370 -1.28 -17.04 23.75
C LEU A 370 -1.41 -17.87 25.03
N ASP A 371 -2.62 -17.96 25.57
CA ASP A 371 -2.92 -19.02 26.53
C ASP A 371 -3.11 -20.38 25.83
N VAL A 372 -3.24 -21.46 26.61
CA VAL A 372 -3.36 -22.82 26.05
C VAL A 372 -4.62 -22.99 25.21
N ALA A 373 -5.74 -22.38 25.59
CA ALA A 373 -7.01 -22.49 24.87
C ALA A 373 -6.95 -21.74 23.54
N GLU A 374 -6.36 -20.54 23.53
CA GLU A 374 -6.09 -19.76 22.34
C GLU A 374 -5.10 -20.47 21.41
N TYR A 375 -4.01 -21.02 21.97
CA TYR A 375 -3.02 -21.77 21.19
C TYR A 375 -3.63 -23.01 20.54
N ARG A 376 -4.51 -23.73 21.25
CA ARG A 376 -5.30 -24.85 20.72
C ARG A 376 -6.17 -24.44 19.54
N ALA A 377 -6.92 -23.35 19.67
CA ALA A 377 -7.76 -22.85 18.58
C ALA A 377 -6.94 -22.46 17.33
N VAL A 378 -5.74 -21.89 17.51
CA VAL A 378 -4.82 -21.62 16.39
C VAL A 378 -4.33 -22.94 15.78
N TYR A 379 -3.92 -23.90 16.61
CA TYR A 379 -3.42 -25.20 16.16
C TYR A 379 -4.45 -25.97 15.33
N GLU A 380 -5.67 -26.13 15.84
CA GLU A 380 -6.77 -26.84 15.17
C GLU A 380 -7.10 -26.20 13.82
N ARG A 381 -7.19 -24.87 13.76
CA ARG A 381 -7.39 -24.14 12.51
C ARG A 381 -6.27 -24.41 11.50
N ARG A 382 -5.01 -24.44 11.96
CA ARG A 382 -3.86 -24.73 11.07
C ARG A 382 -3.85 -26.19 10.61
N CYS A 383 -4.28 -27.13 11.44
CA CYS A 383 -4.49 -28.52 11.04
C CYS A 383 -5.52 -28.61 9.90
N GLU A 384 -6.65 -27.92 10.02
CA GLU A 384 -7.69 -27.86 8.97
C GLU A 384 -7.16 -27.23 7.67
N GLU A 385 -6.53 -26.06 7.76
CA GLU A 385 -5.99 -25.33 6.61
C GLU A 385 -4.92 -26.11 5.85
N LEU A 386 -4.03 -26.80 6.58
CA LEU A 386 -2.93 -27.58 6.01
C LEU A 386 -3.33 -29.03 5.71
N ARG A 387 -4.56 -29.44 6.08
CA ARG A 387 -5.08 -30.81 5.98
C ARG A 387 -4.17 -31.83 6.67
N VAL A 388 -3.70 -31.49 7.87
CA VAL A 388 -2.88 -32.36 8.72
C VAL A 388 -3.78 -32.95 9.80
N VAL A 389 -3.84 -34.29 9.89
CA VAL A 389 -4.62 -34.98 10.90
C VAL A 389 -3.88 -34.91 12.24
N SER A 390 -4.58 -34.57 13.32
CA SER A 390 -4.04 -34.56 14.68
C SER A 390 -5.13 -34.91 15.68
N ASP A 391 -4.73 -35.47 16.83
CA ASP A 391 -5.60 -35.80 17.95
C ASP A 391 -5.24 -34.97 19.20
N ASP A 392 -6.05 -35.12 20.25
CA ASP A 392 -5.86 -34.38 21.51
C ASP A 392 -4.53 -34.73 22.19
N ASP A 393 -4.12 -36.00 22.14
CA ASP A 393 -2.88 -36.47 22.76
C ASP A 393 -1.65 -35.81 22.10
N ALA A 394 -1.65 -35.64 20.78
CA ALA A 394 -0.60 -34.92 20.07
C ALA A 394 -0.52 -33.44 20.46
N PHE A 395 -1.66 -32.78 20.66
CA PHE A 395 -1.67 -31.39 21.13
C PHE A 395 -1.17 -31.27 22.56
N GLU A 396 -1.63 -32.13 23.47
CA GLU A 396 -1.16 -32.16 24.86
C GLU A 396 0.34 -32.44 24.92
N TYR A 397 0.85 -33.31 24.05
CA TYR A 397 2.28 -33.55 23.92
C TYR A 397 3.04 -32.30 23.46
N LEU A 398 2.54 -31.60 22.44
CA LEU A 398 3.13 -30.34 21.97
C LEU A 398 3.22 -29.31 23.09
N VAL A 399 2.15 -29.12 23.87
CA VAL A 399 2.13 -28.11 24.94
C VAL A 399 2.98 -28.53 26.14
N HIS A 400 2.72 -29.70 26.72
CA HIS A 400 3.33 -30.09 27.98
C HIS A 400 4.75 -30.62 27.83
N HIS A 401 5.03 -31.40 26.79
CA HIS A 401 6.34 -32.03 26.64
C HIS A 401 7.32 -31.19 25.81
N LEU A 402 6.85 -30.39 24.85
CA LEU A 402 7.72 -29.56 24.03
C LEU A 402 7.79 -28.11 24.53
N HIS A 403 6.67 -27.38 24.58
CA HIS A 403 6.68 -25.97 25.00
C HIS A 403 7.10 -25.77 26.45
N MET A 404 6.42 -26.42 27.40
CA MET A 404 6.65 -26.19 28.83
C MET A 404 8.05 -26.64 29.27
N THR A 405 8.50 -27.84 28.85
CA THR A 405 9.82 -28.37 29.19
C THR A 405 10.96 -27.49 28.64
N SER A 406 10.76 -26.87 27.49
CA SER A 406 11.77 -25.99 26.86
C SER A 406 11.66 -24.53 27.29
N GLY A 407 10.66 -24.16 28.09
CA GLY A 407 10.38 -22.77 28.47
C GLY A 407 10.01 -21.87 27.28
N ARG A 408 9.55 -22.43 26.15
CA ARG A 408 9.21 -21.64 24.96
C ARG A 408 7.75 -21.17 25.02
N PRO A 409 7.50 -19.86 24.84
CA PRO A 409 6.15 -19.31 24.88
C PRO A 409 5.25 -19.88 23.78
N LEU A 410 3.93 -19.83 23.98
CA LEU A 410 2.93 -20.25 23.00
C LEU A 410 2.68 -19.12 21.99
N LEU A 411 3.56 -18.94 21.00
CA LEU A 411 3.43 -17.89 19.98
C LEU A 411 2.56 -18.34 18.81
N ALA A 412 1.77 -17.40 18.25
CA ALA A 412 0.81 -17.67 17.19
C ALA A 412 1.40 -18.27 15.89
N CYS A 413 2.69 -18.07 15.62
CA CYS A 413 3.35 -18.65 14.43
C CYS A 413 3.66 -20.14 14.57
N TYR A 414 3.96 -20.61 15.79
CA TYR A 414 4.51 -21.94 16.02
C TYR A 414 3.65 -23.10 15.50
N PRO A 415 2.30 -23.11 15.68
CA PRO A 415 1.48 -24.19 15.13
C PRO A 415 1.64 -24.34 13.62
N GLY A 416 1.58 -23.23 12.88
CA GLY A 416 1.69 -23.24 11.43
C GLY A 416 3.07 -23.67 10.95
N ASP A 417 4.14 -23.18 11.59
CA ASP A 417 5.51 -23.51 11.21
C ASP A 417 5.83 -24.98 11.47
N LEU A 418 5.43 -25.52 12.63
CA LEU A 418 5.61 -26.92 12.98
C LEU A 418 4.82 -27.85 12.07
N LEU A 419 3.53 -27.54 11.83
CA LEU A 419 2.67 -28.35 10.95
C LEU A 419 3.13 -28.33 9.49
N ARG A 420 3.71 -27.22 9.00
CA ARG A 420 4.33 -27.17 7.67
C ARG A 420 5.53 -28.11 7.56
N ILE A 421 6.32 -28.26 8.62
CA ILE A 421 7.44 -29.21 8.65
C ILE A 421 6.91 -30.65 8.66
N VAL A 422 5.88 -30.95 9.47
CA VAL A 422 5.19 -32.25 9.45
C VAL A 422 4.69 -32.57 8.04
N LEU A 423 3.98 -31.63 7.40
CA LEU A 423 3.48 -31.78 6.04
C LEU A 423 4.58 -31.98 5.01
N ALA A 424 5.69 -31.24 5.11
CA ALA A 424 6.84 -31.39 4.21
C ALA A 424 7.49 -32.77 4.35
N ASN A 425 7.66 -33.26 5.58
CA ASN A 425 8.19 -34.60 5.85
C ASN A 425 7.26 -35.70 5.32
N ALA A 426 5.96 -35.58 5.53
CA ALA A 426 4.98 -36.53 5.02
C ALA A 426 4.99 -36.59 3.48
N LYS A 427 5.06 -35.42 2.82
CA LYS A 427 5.21 -35.33 1.35
C LYS A 427 6.49 -35.98 0.85
N TYR A 428 7.61 -35.80 1.55
CA TYR A 428 8.89 -36.42 1.19
C TYR A 428 8.84 -37.95 1.28
N LEU A 429 8.12 -38.47 2.27
CA LEU A 429 7.98 -39.92 2.52
C LEU A 429 6.84 -40.56 1.73
N ASP A 430 6.09 -39.79 0.93
CA ASP A 430 4.86 -40.22 0.25
C ASP A 430 3.84 -40.85 1.22
N GLN A 431 3.65 -40.18 2.36
CA GLN A 431 2.78 -40.62 3.46
C GLN A 431 1.70 -39.58 3.79
N PRO A 432 0.58 -39.99 4.42
CA PRO A 432 -0.40 -39.04 4.94
C PRO A 432 0.21 -38.12 5.99
N ALA A 433 -0.18 -36.84 5.98
CA ALA A 433 0.30 -35.87 6.96
C ALA A 433 -0.44 -36.04 8.30
N ILE A 434 0.25 -36.63 9.27
CA ILE A 434 -0.25 -36.87 10.63
C ILE A 434 0.67 -36.17 11.62
N ALA A 435 0.09 -35.31 12.46
CA ALA A 435 0.77 -34.67 13.59
C ALA A 435 0.51 -35.50 14.84
N ASP A 436 1.33 -36.53 15.04
CA ASP A 436 1.45 -37.31 16.27
C ASP A 436 2.67 -36.84 17.08
N ALA A 437 2.87 -37.39 18.28
CA ALA A 437 3.98 -37.02 19.16
C ALA A 437 5.37 -37.15 18.49
N LEU A 438 5.58 -38.19 17.67
CA LEU A 438 6.85 -38.44 16.99
C LEU A 438 7.14 -37.40 15.90
N ASN A 439 6.15 -37.14 15.05
CA ASN A 439 6.28 -36.18 13.95
C ASN A 439 6.36 -34.74 14.47
N LEU A 440 5.65 -34.41 15.55
CA LEU A 440 5.75 -33.10 16.22
C LEU A 440 7.11 -32.92 16.89
N LEU A 441 7.65 -33.93 17.58
CA LEU A 441 9.01 -33.88 18.14
C LEU A 441 10.06 -33.68 17.04
N ARG A 442 9.93 -34.40 15.92
CA ARG A 442 10.83 -34.24 14.78
C ARG A 442 10.76 -32.84 14.18
N ALA A 443 9.55 -32.31 13.98
CA ALA A 443 9.32 -30.96 13.48
C ALA A 443 9.90 -29.91 14.43
N TRP A 444 9.71 -30.10 15.74
CA TRP A 444 10.23 -29.26 16.80
C TRP A 444 11.76 -29.18 16.78
N ASN A 445 12.43 -30.34 16.75
CA ASN A 445 13.88 -30.41 16.74
C ASN A 445 14.46 -29.75 15.49
N ALA A 446 13.83 -29.97 14.33
CA ALA A 446 14.21 -29.33 13.08
C ALA A 446 14.03 -27.80 13.12
N PHE A 447 12.89 -27.32 13.62
CA PHE A 447 12.57 -25.89 13.64
C PHE A 447 13.46 -25.11 14.61
N PHE A 448 13.72 -25.68 15.79
CA PHE A 448 14.47 -25.00 16.86
C PHE A 448 15.94 -25.38 16.94
N ALA A 449 16.43 -26.17 15.97
CA ALA A 449 17.79 -26.70 15.94
C ALA A 449 18.18 -27.38 17.27
N VAL A 450 17.25 -28.11 17.87
CA VAL A 450 17.54 -28.93 19.05
C VAL A 450 18.25 -30.18 18.56
N VAL A 451 19.57 -30.22 18.76
CA VAL A 451 20.36 -31.41 18.52
C VAL A 451 19.96 -32.43 19.58
N GLY A 452 19.42 -33.58 19.16
CA GLY A 452 19.12 -34.67 20.09
C GLY A 452 20.39 -35.16 20.78
N GLU A 453 20.27 -35.72 21.98
CA GLU A 453 21.40 -36.21 22.80
C GLU A 453 22.29 -37.29 22.12
N HIS A 454 22.01 -37.66 20.87
CA HIS A 454 22.78 -38.64 20.10
C HIS A 454 23.53 -38.12 18.87
N ASP A 455 23.47 -36.83 18.55
CA ASP A 455 24.29 -36.26 17.48
C ASP A 455 25.26 -35.22 18.05
N THR A 456 26.56 -35.49 17.97
CA THR A 456 27.59 -34.49 18.28
C THR A 456 27.41 -33.27 17.39
N PRO A 457 27.37 -32.04 17.94
CA PRO A 457 27.34 -30.84 17.12
C PRO A 457 28.58 -30.80 16.21
N PRO A 458 28.47 -30.28 14.98
CA PRO A 458 29.62 -30.15 14.10
C PRO A 458 30.70 -29.29 14.78
N PRO A 459 31.99 -29.61 14.60
CA PRO A 459 33.08 -28.89 15.27
C PRO A 459 32.97 -27.40 14.95
N GLN A 460 32.87 -26.59 16.01
CA GLN A 460 32.96 -25.14 15.90
C GLN A 460 34.28 -24.82 15.21
N GLN A 461 34.21 -24.26 13.99
CA GLN A 461 35.40 -23.69 13.35
C GLN A 461 35.91 -22.55 14.22
N GLN A 462 36.96 -22.81 15.00
CA GLN A 462 37.84 -21.79 15.57
C GLN A 462 38.52 -21.06 14.41
N GLY A 463 37.82 -20.11 13.80
CA GLY A 463 38.28 -19.36 12.63
C GLY A 463 38.15 -17.84 12.76
N ALA A 464 37.66 -17.33 13.88
CA ALA A 464 37.40 -15.90 14.07
C ALA A 464 38.40 -15.18 15.00
N ALA A 465 39.17 -15.90 15.82
CA ALA A 465 40.13 -15.27 16.75
C ALA A 465 41.48 -14.90 16.10
N GLU A 466 41.92 -15.60 15.05
CA GLU A 466 43.23 -15.31 14.40
C GLU A 466 43.19 -14.22 13.32
N ARG A 467 42.00 -13.79 12.87
CA ARG A 467 41.88 -12.69 11.88
C ARG A 467 41.91 -11.29 12.49
N SER A 468 41.70 -11.16 13.80
CA SER A 468 41.77 -9.85 14.48
C SER A 468 43.21 -9.44 14.86
N ALA A 469 44.09 -10.42 15.11
CA ALA A 469 45.48 -10.14 15.52
C ALA A 469 46.43 -9.75 14.36
N LYS A 470 46.05 -9.97 13.09
CA LYS A 470 46.87 -9.59 11.92
C LYS A 470 46.51 -8.25 11.28
N LYS A 471 45.43 -7.57 11.71
CA LYS A 471 45.06 -6.23 11.22
C LYS A 471 45.54 -5.08 12.09
N SER A 472 46.07 -5.35 13.29
CA SER A 472 46.69 -4.34 14.16
C SER A 472 48.22 -4.26 14.04
N ALA A 473 48.83 -5.08 13.17
CA ALA A 473 50.28 -5.11 12.96
C ALA A 473 50.73 -4.77 11.51
N ALA A 474 49.81 -4.37 10.63
CA ALA A 474 50.15 -3.89 9.30
C ALA A 474 49.06 -2.94 8.76
N GLY A 475 49.32 -1.64 8.79
CA GLY A 475 48.54 -0.61 8.09
C GLY A 475 47.91 0.42 9.00
#